data_AF-A0A812HEK4-F1
#
_entry.id   AF-A0A812HEK4-F1
#
_cell.length_a   1.000
_cell.length_b   1.000
_cell.length_c   1.000
_cell.angle_alpha   90.00
_cell.angle_beta   90.00
_cell.angle_gamma   90.00
#
_symmetry.space_group_name_H-M   'P 1'
#
loop_
_entity.id
_entity.type
_entity.pdbx_description
1 polymer ?
#
loop_
_entity_poly.entity_id
_entity_poly.type
_entity_poly.pdbx_seq_one_letter_code
_entity_poly.pdbx_strand_id
1 'polypeptide(L)'
;MSPPALSDNAVERGDATARRGSWAESSATYFSRQPLSPKDVDRVRTEFRQLCLRHYGSLVGAWKAMDVNSDGRLSYFEFLRACKHMQMRNARAVWSALGRSGFVSLQELDPLLAQQLGSLAAKLWTLFGSLEEAWRNCFNPTARLRISRDDFVQACEGLRFRHGEACFAELCSEKACSGMSRKEFGFLHTWLGRGPDRGFIDPPPSRWEKERRPWTPPVPRLKKFERRQKFKDCLLRSYGNFVRAWREGLDRDHNHKLDYHEFSTAVKALPLQKAGLWDSATEITHTPQTPNTP
;
A
#
# COMPACT_ATOMS: atom_id res chain seq x y z
N MET A 1 -21.96 55.24 -32.08
CA MET A 1 -23.12 55.22 -31.15
C MET A 1 -24.10 54.21 -31.71
N SER A 2 -24.50 53.26 -30.87
CA SER A 2 -25.15 51.99 -31.22
C SER A 2 -26.52 52.10 -31.89
N PRO A 3 -26.89 51.12 -32.72
CA PRO A 3 -28.25 50.59 -32.76
C PRO A 3 -28.37 49.29 -31.92
N PRO A 4 -29.52 49.06 -31.26
CA PRO A 4 -29.77 47.90 -30.41
C PRO A 4 -30.60 46.79 -31.09
N ALA A 5 -30.56 45.62 -30.44
CA ALA A 5 -31.57 44.57 -30.33
C ALA A 5 -32.10 43.89 -31.61
N LEU A 6 -31.71 42.62 -31.77
CA LEU A 6 -32.56 41.60 -32.39
C LEU A 6 -32.59 40.34 -31.50
N SER A 7 -33.81 39.87 -31.34
CA SER A 7 -34.31 38.75 -30.56
C SER A 7 -33.65 37.40 -30.91
N ASP A 8 -33.18 36.70 -29.88
CA ASP A 8 -32.84 35.28 -29.97
C ASP A 8 -34.11 34.44 -29.79
N ASN A 9 -34.48 33.71 -30.84
CA ASN A 9 -35.33 32.54 -30.76
C ASN A 9 -34.82 31.52 -31.79
N ALA A 10 -33.97 30.58 -31.36
CA ALA A 10 -33.48 29.49 -32.18
C ALA A 10 -33.43 28.19 -31.35
N VAL A 11 -34.56 27.49 -31.42
CA VAL A 11 -34.72 26.05 -31.66
C VAL A 11 -33.57 25.14 -31.21
N GLU A 12 -33.89 24.33 -30.20
CA GLU A 12 -33.19 23.10 -29.79
C GLU A 12 -32.77 22.24 -30.98
N ARG A 13 -31.48 21.94 -31.08
CA ARG A 13 -30.98 20.71 -31.70
C ARG A 13 -30.09 20.02 -30.68
N GLY A 14 -30.59 18.90 -30.16
CA GLY A 14 -29.84 18.03 -29.29
C GLY A 14 -28.61 17.47 -30.00
N ASP A 15 -27.46 17.59 -29.35
CA ASP A 15 -26.27 16.88 -29.75
C ASP A 15 -25.77 16.03 -28.58
N ALA A 16 -25.83 14.73 -28.79
CA ALA A 16 -25.59 13.69 -27.81
C ALA A 16 -24.12 13.28 -27.84
N THR A 17 -23.21 14.09 -27.30
CA THR A 17 -21.85 13.62 -27.00
C THR A 17 -21.24 14.37 -25.81
N ALA A 18 -20.89 13.61 -24.77
CA ALA A 18 -19.79 13.83 -23.80
C ALA A 18 -20.16 13.38 -22.38
N ARG A 19 -20.35 12.07 -22.18
CA ARG A 19 -20.12 11.45 -20.88
C ARG A 19 -18.60 11.35 -20.64
N ARG A 20 -17.94 12.47 -20.35
CA ARG A 20 -16.59 12.49 -19.79
C ARG A 20 -16.76 12.61 -18.28
N GLY A 21 -16.44 11.52 -17.57
CA GLY A 21 -16.69 11.37 -16.14
C GLY A 21 -16.09 12.50 -15.31
N SER A 22 -16.97 13.31 -14.71
CA SER A 22 -16.65 14.27 -13.66
C SER A 22 -16.37 13.52 -12.36
N TRP A 23 -15.15 13.01 -12.21
CA TRP A 23 -14.64 12.52 -10.93
C TRP A 23 -14.20 13.67 -10.00
N ALA A 24 -14.25 14.92 -10.48
CA ALA A 24 -13.87 16.12 -9.73
C ALA A 24 -15.04 16.76 -8.97
N GLU A 25 -16.27 16.82 -9.52
CA GLU A 25 -17.41 17.46 -8.83
C GLU A 25 -17.94 16.66 -7.65
N SER A 26 -17.80 15.33 -7.67
CA SER A 26 -18.25 14.47 -6.56
C SER A 26 -17.35 14.56 -5.32
N SER A 27 -16.15 15.15 -5.44
CA SER A 27 -15.28 15.38 -4.28
C SER A 27 -15.65 16.66 -3.54
N ALA A 28 -16.16 17.69 -4.23
CA ALA A 28 -16.46 18.99 -3.65
C ALA A 28 -17.72 19.00 -2.75
N THR A 29 -18.70 18.14 -3.04
CA THR A 29 -19.98 18.10 -2.31
C THR A 29 -19.93 17.31 -0.99
N TYR A 30 -18.90 16.49 -0.76
CA TYR A 30 -18.75 15.71 0.48
C TYR A 30 -18.12 16.48 1.65
N PHE A 31 -17.53 17.65 1.39
CA PHE A 31 -16.87 18.47 2.43
C PHE A 31 -17.81 19.43 3.17
N SER A 32 -19.10 19.45 2.86
CA SER A 32 -20.10 20.20 3.64
C SER A 32 -20.61 19.42 4.85
N ARG A 33 -19.74 19.21 5.84
CA ARG A 33 -20.15 19.01 7.23
C ARG A 33 -19.50 20.09 8.06
N GLN A 34 -20.28 20.72 8.94
CA GLN A 34 -19.75 21.74 9.85
C GLN A 34 -18.46 21.21 10.52
N PRO A 35 -17.42 22.06 10.65
CA PRO A 35 -16.18 21.64 11.29
C PRO A 35 -16.49 21.13 12.70
N LEU A 36 -16.04 19.90 12.98
CA LEU A 36 -16.17 19.30 14.31
C LEU A 36 -15.52 20.21 15.35
N SER A 37 -16.10 20.25 16.55
CA SER A 37 -15.50 20.93 17.70
C SER A 37 -14.12 20.35 18.00
N PRO A 38 -13.15 21.14 18.50
CA PRO A 38 -11.84 20.61 18.92
C PRO A 38 -11.94 19.39 19.85
N LYS A 39 -12.92 19.40 20.77
CA LYS A 39 -13.17 18.27 21.70
C LYS A 39 -13.60 16.99 20.97
N ASP A 40 -14.37 17.13 19.89
CA ASP A 40 -14.82 15.98 19.10
C ASP A 40 -13.68 15.39 18.28
N VAL A 41 -12.78 16.24 17.76
CA VAL A 41 -11.58 15.80 17.04
C VAL A 41 -10.65 15.02 17.98
N ASP A 42 -10.43 15.50 19.21
CA ASP A 42 -9.57 14.81 20.18
C ASP A 42 -10.16 13.48 20.64
N ARG A 43 -11.48 13.38 20.77
CA ARG A 43 -12.16 12.09 21.02
C ARG A 43 -11.93 11.12 19.87
N VAL A 44 -12.12 11.57 18.62
CA VAL A 44 -11.90 10.73 17.43
C VAL A 44 -10.45 10.25 17.33
N ARG A 45 -9.47 11.12 17.60
CA ARG A 45 -8.05 10.74 17.68
C ARG A 45 -7.81 9.66 18.72
N THR A 46 -8.36 9.85 19.92
CA THR A 46 -8.21 8.91 21.03
C THR A 46 -8.80 7.54 20.70
N GLU A 47 -10.01 7.50 20.16
CA GLU A 47 -10.68 6.27 19.74
C GLU A 47 -9.91 5.54 18.63
N PHE A 48 -9.42 6.30 17.64
CA PHE A 48 -8.61 5.74 16.56
C PHE A 48 -7.27 5.20 17.07
N ARG A 49 -6.56 5.94 17.94
CA ARG A 49 -5.33 5.48 18.59
C ARG A 49 -5.55 4.18 19.37
N GLN A 50 -6.61 4.09 20.16
CA GLN A 50 -6.98 2.87 20.89
C GLN A 50 -7.26 1.69 19.96
N LEU A 51 -7.89 1.93 18.80
CA LEU A 51 -8.10 0.89 17.79
C LEU A 51 -6.77 0.42 17.18
N CYS A 52 -5.88 1.34 16.82
CA CYS A 52 -4.55 1.02 16.31
C CYS A 52 -3.75 0.17 17.30
N LEU A 53 -3.74 0.55 18.58
CA LEU A 53 -3.05 -0.20 19.64
C LEU A 53 -3.59 -1.62 19.79
N ARG A 54 -4.92 -1.81 19.74
CA ARG A 54 -5.54 -3.15 19.85
C ARG A 54 -5.16 -4.08 18.68
N HIS A 55 -5.07 -3.56 17.46
CA HIS A 55 -4.78 -4.38 16.28
C HIS A 55 -3.28 -4.58 16.02
N TYR A 56 -2.46 -3.56 16.27
CA TYR A 56 -1.06 -3.52 15.84
C TYR A 56 -0.05 -3.41 16.99
N GLY A 57 -0.49 -3.13 18.21
CA GLY A 57 0.39 -3.02 19.40
C GLY A 57 1.02 -1.65 19.60
N SER A 58 1.41 -0.96 18.52
CA SER A 58 1.91 0.43 18.57
C SER A 58 1.27 1.30 17.49
N LEU A 59 1.27 2.63 17.68
CA LEU A 59 0.70 3.54 16.69
C LEU A 59 1.59 3.60 15.43
N VAL A 60 2.92 3.58 15.60
CA VAL A 60 3.86 3.50 14.48
C VAL A 60 3.72 2.19 13.72
N GLY A 61 3.49 1.06 14.42
CA GLY A 61 3.22 -0.22 13.78
C GLY A 61 1.94 -0.20 12.95
N ALA A 62 0.88 0.40 13.50
CA ALA A 62 -0.34 0.64 12.73
C ALA A 62 -0.07 1.54 11.52
N TRP A 63 0.66 2.65 11.71
CA TRP A 63 0.99 3.58 10.63
C TRP A 63 1.72 2.88 9.49
N LYS A 64 2.77 2.10 9.77
CA LYS A 64 3.52 1.34 8.76
C LYS A 64 2.66 0.32 8.01
N ALA A 65 1.66 -0.27 8.67
CA ALA A 65 0.73 -1.18 8.01
C ALA A 65 -0.30 -0.46 7.12
N MET A 66 -0.60 0.80 7.43
CA MET A 66 -1.55 1.63 6.67
C MET A 66 -0.88 2.36 5.50
N ASP A 67 0.34 2.86 5.71
CA ASP A 67 1.16 3.61 4.76
C ASP A 67 1.92 2.65 3.82
N VAL A 68 1.16 1.97 2.96
CA VAL A 68 1.67 0.92 2.06
C VAL A 68 2.65 1.49 1.04
N ASN A 69 2.46 2.74 0.60
CA ASN A 69 3.32 3.40 -0.37
C ASN A 69 4.56 4.07 0.29
N SER A 70 4.61 4.13 1.63
CA SER A 70 5.69 4.70 2.42
C SER A 70 6.00 6.15 2.06
N ASP A 71 4.98 6.94 1.74
CA ASP A 71 5.10 8.36 1.42
C ASP A 71 4.97 9.27 2.67
N GLY A 72 4.71 8.67 3.84
CA GLY A 72 4.60 9.36 5.12
C GLY A 72 3.23 10.00 5.35
N ARG A 73 2.25 9.75 4.47
CA ARG A 73 0.88 10.25 4.55
C ARG A 73 -0.09 9.12 4.18
N LEU A 74 -1.29 9.16 4.72
CA LEU A 74 -2.36 8.25 4.36
C LEU A 74 -3.29 8.93 3.36
N SER A 75 -3.40 8.36 2.16
CA SER A 75 -4.48 8.70 1.24
C SER A 75 -5.83 8.19 1.76
N TYR A 76 -6.92 8.73 1.21
CA TYR A 76 -8.27 8.30 1.57
C TYR A 76 -8.48 6.79 1.40
N PHE A 77 -7.92 6.21 0.33
CA PHE A 77 -8.06 4.79 0.04
C PHE A 77 -7.24 3.91 0.96
N GLU A 78 -6.02 4.32 1.32
CA GLU A 78 -5.19 3.61 2.32
C GLU A 78 -5.87 3.63 3.68
N PHE A 79 -6.37 4.79 4.09
CA PHE A 79 -7.10 4.96 5.34
C PHE A 79 -8.37 4.08 5.37
N LEU A 80 -9.22 4.12 4.35
CA LEU A 80 -10.42 3.28 4.29
C LEU A 80 -10.10 1.78 4.29
N ARG A 81 -9.06 1.37 3.55
CA ARG A 81 -8.61 -0.03 3.52
C ARG A 81 -8.18 -0.50 4.90
N ALA A 82 -7.38 0.30 5.58
CA ALA A 82 -6.93 0.03 6.94
C ALA A 82 -8.11 -0.06 7.92
N CYS A 83 -9.04 0.89 7.84
CA CYS A 83 -10.23 0.90 8.68
C CYS A 83 -11.12 -0.31 8.45
N LYS A 84 -11.26 -0.77 7.20
CA LYS A 84 -11.99 -2.01 6.87
C LYS A 84 -11.30 -3.23 7.51
N HIS A 85 -9.98 -3.30 7.47
CA HIS A 85 -9.21 -4.38 8.09
C HIS A 85 -9.37 -4.39 9.62
N MET A 86 -9.40 -3.21 10.25
CA MET A 86 -9.68 -3.03 11.68
C MET A 86 -11.18 -3.11 12.03
N GLN A 87 -12.05 -3.44 11.07
CA GLN A 87 -13.52 -3.52 11.24
C GLN A 87 -14.16 -2.23 11.81
N MET A 88 -13.59 -1.08 11.50
CA MET A 88 -14.08 0.21 11.95
C MET A 88 -15.32 0.65 11.14
N ARG A 89 -16.44 0.87 11.83
CA ARG A 89 -17.72 1.23 11.20
C ARG A 89 -17.76 2.67 10.69
N ASN A 90 -17.10 3.61 11.38
CA ASN A 90 -17.25 5.05 11.15
C ASN A 90 -16.08 5.69 10.38
N ALA A 91 -15.42 4.93 9.50
CA ALA A 91 -14.19 5.36 8.80
C ALA A 91 -14.30 6.72 8.09
N ARG A 92 -15.41 7.01 7.43
CA ARG A 92 -15.61 8.27 6.72
C ARG A 92 -15.73 9.48 7.66
N ALA A 93 -16.36 9.29 8.82
CA ALA A 93 -16.49 10.35 9.81
C ALA A 93 -15.12 10.67 10.44
N VAL A 94 -14.34 9.62 10.72
CA VAL A 94 -12.97 9.75 11.24
C VAL A 94 -12.06 10.44 10.22
N TRP A 95 -12.14 10.06 8.93
CA TRP A 95 -11.43 10.75 7.85
C TRP A 95 -11.81 12.23 7.76
N SER A 96 -13.10 12.56 7.82
CA SER A 96 -13.56 13.94 7.77
C SER A 96 -13.06 14.78 8.97
N ALA A 97 -12.82 14.14 10.12
CA ALA A 97 -12.30 14.81 11.31
C ALA A 97 -10.80 15.08 11.22
N LEU A 98 -10.04 14.16 10.62
CA LEU A 98 -8.58 14.16 10.63
C LEU A 98 -7.97 14.70 9.33
N GLY A 99 -8.48 14.26 8.18
CA GLY A 99 -7.93 14.50 6.84
C GLY A 99 -8.40 15.81 6.20
N ARG A 100 -8.33 16.92 6.95
CA ARG A 100 -8.78 18.25 6.47
C ARG A 100 -7.98 18.75 5.26
N SER A 101 -6.78 18.22 5.06
CA SER A 101 -5.86 18.56 3.98
C SER A 101 -5.96 17.62 2.76
N GLY A 102 -6.91 16.67 2.76
CA GLY A 102 -7.03 15.63 1.73
C GLY A 102 -6.11 14.42 1.94
N PHE A 103 -5.24 14.48 2.94
CA PHE A 103 -4.40 13.39 3.43
C PHE A 103 -4.48 13.36 4.96
N VAL A 104 -4.13 12.23 5.57
CA VAL A 104 -3.89 12.16 7.02
C VAL A 104 -2.40 11.95 7.24
N SER A 105 -1.77 12.77 8.09
CA SER A 105 -0.39 12.62 8.55
C SER A 105 -0.33 12.16 10.01
N LEU A 106 0.83 11.67 10.47
CA LEU A 106 0.96 11.28 11.88
C LEU A 106 0.71 12.48 12.82
N GLN A 107 1.02 13.70 12.38
CA GLN A 107 0.73 14.94 13.11
C GLN A 107 -0.78 15.17 13.30
N GLU A 108 -1.60 14.79 12.32
CA GLU A 108 -3.06 14.95 12.40
C GLU A 108 -3.69 13.86 13.29
N LEU A 109 -3.07 12.68 13.38
CA LEU A 109 -3.47 11.60 14.30
C LEU A 109 -3.03 11.84 15.73
N ASP A 110 -1.73 12.08 15.94
CA ASP A 110 -1.10 12.22 17.24
C ASP A 110 -0.05 13.33 17.18
N PRO A 111 -0.44 14.57 17.53
CA PRO A 111 0.45 15.71 17.43
C PRO A 111 1.63 15.62 18.39
N LEU A 112 1.44 14.98 19.55
CA LEU A 112 2.49 14.83 20.58
C LEU A 112 3.55 13.84 20.11
N LEU A 113 3.12 12.66 19.63
CA LEU A 113 4.04 11.65 19.13
C LEU A 113 4.82 12.16 17.91
N ALA A 114 4.13 12.80 16.97
CA ALA A 114 4.76 13.36 15.78
C ALA A 114 5.80 14.43 16.12
N GLN A 115 5.54 15.26 17.14
CA GLN A 115 6.51 16.22 17.66
C GLN A 115 7.72 15.53 18.28
N GLN A 116 7.53 14.49 19.08
CA GLN A 116 8.61 13.76 19.75
C GLN A 116 9.53 13.06 18.75
N LEU A 117 8.95 12.29 17.82
CA LEU A 117 9.71 11.59 16.77
C LEU A 117 10.38 12.58 15.80
N GLY A 118 9.69 13.65 15.42
CA GLY A 118 10.26 14.70 14.57
C GLY A 118 11.42 15.44 15.23
N SER A 119 11.31 15.75 16.52
CA SER A 119 12.37 16.40 17.29
C SER A 119 13.60 15.50 17.44
N LEU A 120 13.38 14.19 17.65
CA LEU A 120 14.46 13.21 17.66
C LEU A 120 15.15 13.15 16.30
N ALA A 121 14.39 12.96 15.21
CA ALA A 121 14.93 12.88 13.86
C ALA A 121 15.76 14.13 13.49
N ALA A 122 15.22 15.33 13.77
CA ALA A 122 15.93 16.58 13.54
C ALA A 122 17.25 16.65 14.34
N LYS A 123 17.22 16.25 15.62
CA LYS A 123 18.42 16.24 16.46
C LYS A 123 19.48 15.29 15.95
N LEU A 124 19.09 14.08 15.52
CA LEU A 124 20.01 13.11 14.92
C LEU A 124 20.63 13.65 13.63
N TRP A 125 19.82 14.24 12.77
CA TRP A 125 20.29 14.89 11.55
C TRP A 125 21.30 16.01 11.83
N THR A 126 21.03 16.88 12.80
CA THR A 126 21.93 17.99 13.14
C THR A 126 23.27 17.55 13.72
N LEU A 127 23.32 16.39 14.38
CA LEU A 127 24.52 15.92 15.08
C LEU A 127 25.36 14.95 14.24
N PHE A 128 24.70 14.11 13.44
CA PHE A 128 25.35 13.03 12.69
C PHE A 128 25.21 13.15 11.19
N GLY A 129 24.40 14.08 10.67
CA GLY A 129 24.18 14.26 9.23
C GLY A 129 23.37 13.15 8.54
N SER A 130 23.31 11.94 9.11
CA SER A 130 22.51 10.81 8.62
C SER A 130 21.95 9.97 9.77
N LEU A 131 20.84 9.28 9.52
CA LEU A 131 20.30 8.35 10.52
C LEU A 131 21.16 7.08 10.64
N GLU A 132 21.83 6.69 9.57
CA GLU A 132 22.73 5.54 9.56
C GLU A 132 23.97 5.78 10.45
N GLU A 133 24.56 6.97 10.37
CA GLU A 133 25.68 7.35 11.25
C GLU A 133 25.22 7.49 12.71
N ALA A 134 24.05 8.08 12.94
CA ALA A 134 23.47 8.11 14.29
C ALA A 134 23.28 6.70 14.86
N TRP A 135 22.73 5.78 14.05
CA TRP A 135 22.55 4.39 14.45
C TRP A 135 23.89 3.72 14.79
N ARG A 136 24.88 3.78 13.89
CA ARG A 136 26.16 3.11 14.08
C ARG A 136 27.00 3.70 15.20
N ASN A 137 27.04 5.02 15.32
CA ASN A 137 28.00 5.70 16.20
C ASN A 137 27.42 6.00 17.58
N CYS A 138 26.10 6.17 17.70
CA CYS A 138 25.46 6.57 18.96
C CYS A 138 24.60 5.45 19.57
N PHE A 139 23.71 4.84 18.79
CA PHE A 139 22.74 3.87 19.34
C PHE A 139 23.23 2.43 19.34
N ASN A 140 24.09 2.06 18.39
CA ASN A 140 24.56 0.69 18.20
C ASN A 140 26.06 0.61 17.87
N PRO A 141 26.94 1.14 18.73
CA PRO A 141 28.40 1.08 18.52
C PRO A 141 28.94 -0.35 18.57
N THR A 142 28.22 -1.27 19.21
CA THR A 142 28.59 -2.68 19.32
C THR A 142 28.09 -3.54 18.14
N ALA A 143 27.44 -2.93 17.15
CA ALA A 143 26.91 -3.59 15.95
C ALA A 143 26.00 -4.80 16.24
N ARG A 144 25.17 -4.72 17.29
CA ARG A 144 24.15 -5.72 17.61
C ARG A 144 23.02 -5.70 16.58
N LEU A 145 22.36 -6.84 16.38
CA LEU A 145 21.19 -6.91 15.47
C LEU A 145 19.99 -6.09 15.99
N ARG A 146 19.84 -6.01 17.31
CA ARG A 146 18.82 -5.24 18.02
C ARG A 146 19.43 -4.53 19.23
N ILE A 147 18.89 -3.36 19.56
CA ILE A 147 19.28 -2.58 20.75
C ILE A 147 18.21 -2.68 21.83
N SER A 148 18.65 -2.72 23.09
CA SER A 148 17.72 -2.78 24.22
C SER A 148 17.07 -1.43 24.48
N ARG A 149 15.99 -1.43 25.28
CA ARG A 149 15.34 -0.20 25.75
C ARG A 149 16.33 0.70 26.48
N ASP A 150 17.15 0.12 27.36
CA ASP A 150 18.08 0.86 28.19
C ASP A 150 19.20 1.49 27.35
N ASP A 151 19.76 0.74 26.38
CA ASP A 151 20.78 1.27 25.46
C ASP A 151 20.22 2.47 24.65
N PHE A 152 18.98 2.38 24.17
CA PHE A 152 18.35 3.47 23.42
C PHE A 152 18.07 4.69 24.29
N VAL A 153 17.54 4.49 25.49
CA VAL A 153 17.25 5.58 26.43
C VAL A 153 18.53 6.28 26.86
N GLN A 154 19.59 5.53 27.19
CA GLN A 154 20.90 6.10 27.52
C GLN A 154 21.50 6.89 26.36
N ALA A 155 21.40 6.40 25.13
CA ALA A 155 21.82 7.14 23.95
C ALA A 155 21.01 8.45 23.80
N CYS A 156 19.68 8.41 23.97
CA CYS A 156 18.85 9.61 23.97
C CYS A 156 19.22 10.60 25.09
N GLU A 157 19.54 10.13 26.30
CA GLU A 157 20.00 10.96 27.41
C GLU A 157 21.34 11.64 27.10
N GLY A 158 22.29 10.91 26.51
CA GLY A 158 23.56 11.46 26.01
C GLY A 158 23.35 12.56 24.96
N LEU A 159 22.31 12.43 24.15
CA LEU A 159 21.87 13.45 23.20
C LEU A 159 21.06 14.59 23.85
N ARG A 160 20.83 14.57 25.16
CA ARG A 160 19.96 15.48 25.91
C ARG A 160 18.51 15.49 25.40
N PHE A 161 18.01 14.33 24.99
CA PHE A 161 16.64 14.12 24.53
C PHE A 161 15.82 13.36 25.56
N ARG A 162 14.83 14.02 26.18
CA ARG A 162 14.06 13.48 27.32
C ARG A 162 12.98 12.47 26.95
N HIS A 163 12.55 12.42 25.69
CA HIS A 163 11.43 11.57 25.26
C HIS A 163 11.89 10.23 24.67
N GLY A 164 13.10 9.77 25.01
CA GLY A 164 13.67 8.53 24.47
C GLY A 164 12.79 7.30 24.75
N GLU A 165 12.22 7.20 25.94
CA GLU A 165 11.35 6.09 26.32
C GLU A 165 10.08 6.02 25.46
N ALA A 166 9.39 7.15 25.29
CA ALA A 166 8.17 7.24 24.50
C ALA A 166 8.44 6.91 23.02
N CYS A 167 9.55 7.43 22.47
CA CYS A 167 9.97 7.11 21.11
C CYS A 167 10.30 5.61 20.97
N PHE A 168 10.98 5.00 21.94
CA PHE A 168 11.31 3.57 21.91
C PHE A 168 10.06 2.69 21.87
N ALA A 169 9.10 2.95 22.78
CA ALA A 169 7.87 2.17 22.88
C ALA A 169 7.05 2.19 21.58
N GLU A 170 7.07 3.31 20.87
CA GLU A 170 6.33 3.45 19.61
C GLU A 170 7.10 2.85 18.43
N LEU A 171 8.41 3.13 18.32
CA LEU A 171 9.26 2.63 17.24
C LEU A 171 9.43 1.10 17.26
N CYS A 172 9.38 0.46 18.45
CA CYS A 172 9.32 -0.99 18.61
C CYS A 172 7.96 -1.56 18.15
N SER A 173 7.73 -1.50 16.84
CA SER A 173 6.50 -1.96 16.18
C SER A 173 6.42 -3.48 16.03
N GLU A 174 7.55 -4.18 16.00
CA GLU A 174 7.57 -5.64 15.93
C GLU A 174 7.33 -6.25 17.31
N LYS A 175 6.48 -7.28 17.40
CA LYS A 175 6.23 -8.06 18.63
C LYS A 175 7.47 -8.85 19.13
N ALA A 176 8.66 -8.54 18.64
CA ALA A 176 9.89 -9.17 19.08
C ALA A 176 10.21 -8.70 20.50
N CYS A 177 10.41 -9.66 21.40
CA CYS A 177 10.70 -9.43 22.81
C CYS A 177 12.12 -8.89 23.09
N SER A 178 12.97 -8.71 22.06
CA SER A 178 14.41 -8.47 22.22
C SER A 178 14.90 -7.09 21.77
N GLY A 179 14.00 -6.10 21.62
CA GLY A 179 14.37 -4.69 21.42
C GLY A 179 14.26 -4.19 19.98
N MET A 180 14.79 -2.99 19.73
CA MET A 180 14.60 -2.26 18.47
C MET A 180 15.59 -2.70 17.39
N SER A 181 15.10 -2.98 16.20
CA SER A 181 15.91 -3.27 15.02
C SER A 181 16.31 -2.01 14.24
N ARG A 182 17.34 -2.16 13.39
CA ARG A 182 17.76 -1.10 12.45
C ARG A 182 16.58 -0.59 11.60
N LYS A 183 15.72 -1.47 11.08
CA LYS A 183 14.55 -1.08 10.26
C LYS A 183 13.51 -0.27 11.02
N GLU A 184 13.33 -0.53 12.31
CA GLU A 184 12.41 0.23 13.17
C GLU A 184 12.95 1.62 13.46
N PHE A 185 14.24 1.73 13.76
CA PHE A 185 14.91 3.03 13.91
C PHE A 185 14.84 3.87 12.63
N GLY A 186 14.99 3.22 11.47
CA GLY A 186 14.90 3.85 10.16
C GLY A 186 13.55 4.51 9.85
N PHE A 187 12.49 4.22 10.61
CA PHE A 187 11.20 4.92 10.47
C PHE A 187 11.31 6.43 10.69
N LEU A 188 12.32 6.90 11.44
CA LEU A 188 12.58 8.33 11.62
C LEU A 188 12.86 9.08 10.31
N HIS A 189 13.20 8.38 9.21
CA HIS A 189 13.34 9.00 7.88
C HIS A 189 12.08 9.72 7.41
N THR A 190 10.90 9.32 7.88
CA THR A 190 9.62 9.96 7.53
C THR A 190 9.64 11.47 7.82
N TRP A 191 10.44 11.93 8.79
CA TRP A 191 10.56 13.35 9.15
C TRP A 191 11.70 14.10 8.44
N LEU A 192 12.65 13.40 7.82
CA LEU A 192 13.83 13.99 7.18
C LEU A 192 13.66 14.23 5.67
N GLY A 193 12.51 13.82 5.11
CA GLY A 193 12.19 14.01 3.69
C GLY A 193 12.99 13.08 2.77
N ARG A 194 12.74 13.18 1.44
CA ARG A 194 13.44 12.41 0.40
C ARG A 194 14.90 12.91 0.24
N GLY A 195 15.71 12.73 1.27
CA GLY A 195 17.16 12.96 1.23
C GLY A 195 17.92 11.80 0.55
N PRO A 196 19.22 11.99 0.25
CA PRO A 196 20.08 10.98 -0.39
C PRO A 196 20.29 9.71 0.47
N ASP A 197 19.92 9.78 1.74
CA ASP A 197 20.05 8.73 2.73
C ASP A 197 18.89 7.71 2.59
N ARG A 198 18.90 6.96 1.49
CA ARG A 198 18.05 5.76 1.31
C ARG A 198 18.71 4.52 1.93
N GLY A 199 19.55 4.67 2.97
CA GLY A 199 20.23 3.55 3.61
C GLY A 199 19.30 2.47 4.19
N PHE A 200 18.00 2.78 4.33
CA PHE A 200 16.97 1.91 4.92
C PHE A 200 15.89 1.42 3.94
N ILE A 201 15.87 1.91 2.70
CA ILE A 201 15.00 1.44 1.63
C ILE A 201 15.92 1.11 0.47
N ASP A 202 16.15 -0.18 0.19
CA ASP A 202 16.78 -0.56 -1.07
C ASP A 202 16.01 0.18 -2.18
N PRO A 203 16.64 1.09 -2.94
CA PRO A 203 15.95 1.72 -4.04
C PRO A 203 15.41 0.57 -4.90
N PRO A 204 14.10 0.55 -5.23
CA PRO A 204 13.61 -0.45 -6.16
C PRO A 204 14.51 -0.34 -7.38
N PRO A 205 15.16 -1.45 -7.81
CA PRO A 205 16.25 -1.40 -8.77
C PRO A 205 15.78 -0.56 -9.94
N SER A 206 16.60 0.42 -10.32
CA SER A 206 16.23 1.29 -11.42
C SER A 206 15.83 0.42 -12.61
N ARG A 207 14.81 0.84 -13.37
CA ARG A 207 14.37 0.11 -14.58
C ARG A 207 15.58 -0.24 -15.47
N TRP A 208 16.61 0.60 -15.43
CA TRP A 208 17.84 0.52 -16.20
C TRP A 208 18.97 -0.29 -15.54
N GLU A 209 18.78 -0.70 -14.28
CA GLU A 209 19.74 -1.40 -13.41
C GLU A 209 19.42 -2.90 -13.30
N LYS A 210 18.26 -3.33 -13.82
CA LYS A 210 18.01 -4.75 -14.10
C LYS A 210 19.07 -5.23 -15.07
N GLU A 211 19.81 -6.29 -14.71
CA GLU A 211 20.68 -7.03 -15.62
C GLU A 211 20.01 -7.11 -16.99
N ARG A 212 20.73 -6.64 -18.02
CA ARG A 212 20.30 -6.77 -19.41
C ARG A 212 20.22 -8.25 -19.71
N ARG A 213 19.06 -8.85 -19.48
CA ARG A 213 18.75 -10.19 -19.97
C ARG A 213 19.05 -10.18 -21.47
N PRO A 214 19.83 -11.15 -21.98
CA PRO A 214 20.05 -11.27 -23.42
C PRO A 214 18.69 -11.18 -24.11
N TRP A 215 18.59 -10.33 -25.13
CA TRP A 215 17.37 -10.22 -25.90
C TRP A 215 17.02 -11.62 -26.40
N THR A 216 15.89 -12.12 -25.93
CA THR A 216 15.26 -13.33 -26.43
C THR A 216 14.10 -12.85 -27.30
N PRO A 217 13.98 -13.35 -28.55
CA PRO A 217 12.82 -13.05 -29.37
C PRO A 217 11.56 -13.36 -28.56
N PRO A 218 10.54 -12.48 -28.56
CA PRO A 218 9.26 -12.81 -27.95
C PRO A 218 8.75 -14.11 -28.58
N VAL A 219 8.53 -15.14 -27.77
CA VAL A 219 7.89 -16.36 -28.27
C VAL A 219 6.55 -15.96 -28.89
N PRO A 220 6.26 -16.34 -30.16
CA PRO A 220 5.00 -15.99 -30.80
C PRO A 220 3.83 -16.47 -29.93
N ARG A 221 3.04 -15.53 -29.42
CA ARG A 221 1.85 -15.86 -28.62
C ARG A 221 0.88 -16.66 -29.49
N LEU A 222 0.63 -17.91 -29.11
CA LEU A 222 -0.36 -18.76 -29.78
C LEU A 222 -1.72 -18.06 -29.77
N LYS A 223 -2.40 -18.07 -30.92
CA LYS A 223 -3.73 -17.47 -31.05
C LYS A 223 -4.68 -18.15 -30.06
N LYS A 224 -5.69 -17.41 -29.59
CA LYS A 224 -6.66 -17.89 -28.57
C LYS A 224 -7.28 -19.25 -28.93
N PHE A 225 -7.52 -19.49 -30.21
CA PHE A 225 -8.06 -20.76 -30.73
C PHE A 225 -7.07 -21.93 -30.56
N GLU A 226 -5.79 -21.72 -30.88
CA GLU A 226 -4.74 -22.75 -30.82
C GLU A 226 -4.46 -23.19 -29.38
N ARG A 227 -4.47 -22.24 -28.42
CA ARG A 227 -4.33 -22.56 -26.98
C ARG A 227 -5.48 -23.40 -26.47
N ARG A 228 -6.71 -23.07 -26.88
CA ARG A 228 -7.91 -23.83 -26.52
C ARG A 228 -7.87 -25.23 -27.11
N GLN A 229 -7.45 -25.38 -28.36
CA GLN A 229 -7.38 -26.68 -29.02
C GLN A 229 -6.34 -27.58 -28.35
N LYS A 230 -5.12 -27.06 -28.13
CA LYS A 230 -4.06 -27.79 -27.43
C LYS A 230 -4.44 -28.18 -25.99
N PHE A 231 -5.19 -27.33 -25.28
CA PHE A 231 -5.73 -27.68 -23.96
C PHE A 231 -6.71 -28.87 -24.04
N LYS A 232 -7.63 -28.86 -25.02
CA LYS A 232 -8.54 -29.99 -25.27
C LYS A 232 -7.80 -31.27 -25.62
N ASP A 233 -6.78 -31.18 -26.47
CA ASP A 233 -5.97 -32.33 -26.88
C ASP A 233 -5.20 -32.92 -25.68
N CYS A 234 -4.71 -32.08 -24.77
CA CYS A 234 -4.08 -32.55 -23.53
C CYS A 234 -5.07 -33.20 -22.57
N LEU A 235 -6.28 -32.66 -22.42
CA LEU A 235 -7.32 -33.30 -21.62
C LEU A 235 -7.70 -34.68 -22.19
N LEU A 236 -7.84 -34.78 -23.51
CA LEU A 236 -8.09 -36.06 -24.18
C LEU A 236 -6.92 -37.03 -24.03
N ARG A 237 -5.67 -36.57 -24.16
CA ARG A 237 -4.48 -37.42 -24.02
C ARG A 237 -4.29 -37.93 -22.59
N SER A 238 -4.60 -37.11 -21.59
CA SER A 238 -4.42 -37.48 -20.17
C SER A 238 -5.58 -38.30 -19.61
N TYR A 239 -6.82 -38.01 -20.02
CA TYR A 239 -8.02 -38.62 -19.42
C TYR A 239 -8.84 -39.47 -20.40
N GLY A 240 -8.47 -39.52 -21.68
CA GLY A 240 -9.14 -40.31 -22.72
C GLY A 240 -10.43 -39.69 -23.25
N ASN A 241 -11.24 -39.07 -22.38
CA ASN A 241 -12.47 -38.39 -22.78
C ASN A 241 -12.74 -37.15 -21.91
N PHE A 242 -13.58 -36.23 -22.43
CA PHE A 242 -13.85 -34.95 -21.77
C PHE A 242 -14.66 -35.07 -20.47
N VAL A 243 -15.55 -36.06 -20.37
CA VAL A 243 -16.39 -36.26 -19.18
C VAL A 243 -15.53 -36.71 -18.00
N ARG A 244 -14.55 -37.58 -18.26
CA ARG A 244 -13.56 -38.04 -17.30
C ARG A 244 -12.58 -36.93 -16.94
N ALA A 245 -12.11 -36.17 -17.93
CA ALA A 245 -11.28 -34.99 -17.69
C ALA A 245 -11.98 -33.95 -16.79
N TRP A 246 -13.29 -33.78 -16.98
CA TRP A 246 -14.11 -32.92 -16.16
C TRP A 246 -14.23 -33.47 -14.73
N ARG A 247 -14.79 -34.68 -14.57
CA ARG A 247 -15.11 -35.25 -13.24
C ARG A 247 -13.91 -35.64 -12.40
N GLU A 248 -12.83 -36.10 -13.00
CA GLU A 248 -11.65 -36.60 -12.26
C GLU A 248 -10.51 -35.57 -12.21
N GLY A 249 -10.47 -34.65 -13.17
CA GLY A 249 -9.37 -33.69 -13.33
C GLY A 249 -9.72 -32.27 -12.91
N LEU A 250 -10.81 -31.71 -13.46
CA LEU A 250 -11.16 -30.29 -13.34
C LEU A 250 -12.09 -30.00 -12.15
N ASP A 251 -13.12 -30.82 -11.96
CA ASP A 251 -14.21 -30.67 -10.98
C ASP A 251 -14.03 -31.72 -9.86
N ARG A 252 -13.02 -31.49 -9.01
CA ARG A 252 -12.57 -32.45 -8.00
C ARG A 252 -13.44 -32.45 -6.76
N ASP A 253 -14.14 -31.36 -6.49
CA ASP A 253 -15.10 -31.26 -5.40
C ASP A 253 -16.54 -31.62 -5.81
N HIS A 254 -16.74 -31.96 -7.10
CA HIS A 254 -18.01 -32.38 -7.70
C HIS A 254 -19.12 -31.33 -7.56
N ASN A 255 -18.75 -30.04 -7.49
CA ASN A 255 -19.69 -28.94 -7.39
C ASN A 255 -20.30 -28.54 -8.75
N HIS A 256 -19.93 -29.24 -9.84
CA HIS A 256 -20.38 -28.99 -11.22
C HIS A 256 -20.04 -27.60 -11.76
N LYS A 257 -19.11 -26.92 -11.10
CA LYS A 257 -18.51 -25.64 -11.48
C LYS A 257 -17.00 -25.83 -11.50
N LEU A 258 -16.32 -24.87 -12.10
CA LEU A 258 -14.87 -24.88 -12.16
C LEU A 258 -14.41 -23.52 -11.67
N ASP A 259 -13.91 -23.47 -10.45
CA ASP A 259 -13.33 -22.25 -9.93
C ASP A 259 -11.87 -22.07 -10.41
N TYR A 260 -11.32 -20.89 -10.14
CA TYR A 260 -9.96 -20.56 -10.56
C TYR A 260 -8.89 -21.42 -9.89
N HIS A 261 -9.08 -21.77 -8.61
CA HIS A 261 -8.13 -22.55 -7.84
C HIS A 261 -8.09 -24.01 -8.32
N GLU A 262 -9.26 -24.59 -8.59
CA GLU A 262 -9.42 -25.91 -9.21
C GLU A 262 -8.81 -25.95 -10.61
N PHE A 263 -9.11 -24.95 -11.44
CA PHE A 263 -8.52 -24.82 -12.78
C PHE A 263 -7.00 -24.70 -12.72
N SER A 264 -6.46 -23.84 -11.85
CA SER A 264 -5.01 -23.65 -11.68
C SER A 264 -4.33 -24.94 -11.23
N THR A 265 -4.94 -25.67 -10.29
CA THR A 265 -4.42 -26.93 -9.77
C THR A 265 -4.45 -28.03 -10.83
N ALA A 266 -5.55 -28.14 -11.57
CA ALA A 266 -5.68 -29.11 -12.66
C ALA A 266 -4.68 -28.83 -13.80
N VAL A 267 -4.47 -27.57 -14.17
CA VAL A 267 -3.50 -27.18 -15.21
C VAL A 267 -2.06 -27.46 -14.79
N LYS A 268 -1.72 -27.32 -13.50
CA LYS A 268 -0.40 -27.68 -12.95
C LYS A 268 -0.17 -29.19 -12.93
N ALA A 269 -1.21 -29.99 -12.69
CA ALA A 269 -1.14 -31.44 -12.69
C ALA A 269 -1.05 -32.03 -14.11
N LEU A 270 -1.52 -31.30 -15.12
CA LEU A 270 -1.40 -31.68 -16.52
C LEU A 270 0.04 -31.49 -17.03
N PRO A 271 0.52 -32.34 -17.95
CA PRO A 271 1.85 -32.22 -18.57
C PRO A 271 1.96 -31.04 -19.58
N LEU A 272 1.19 -29.98 -19.37
CA LEU A 272 1.12 -28.78 -20.22
C LEU A 272 2.38 -27.90 -20.10
N GLN A 273 3.06 -27.92 -18.95
CA GLN A 273 4.28 -27.13 -18.72
C GLN A 273 5.48 -27.61 -19.55
N LYS A 274 5.61 -28.93 -19.79
CA LYS A 274 6.71 -29.49 -20.60
C LYS A 274 6.57 -29.19 -22.10
N ALA A 275 5.38 -28.79 -22.56
CA ALA A 275 5.10 -28.48 -23.96
C ALA A 275 5.27 -27.00 -24.32
N GLY A 276 5.81 -26.17 -23.42
CA GLY A 276 6.04 -24.74 -23.66
C GLY A 276 4.75 -23.92 -23.87
N LEU A 277 3.59 -24.43 -23.43
CA LEU A 277 2.30 -23.76 -23.64
C LEU A 277 2.01 -22.66 -22.62
N TRP A 278 2.62 -22.74 -21.44
CA TRP A 278 2.42 -21.82 -20.32
C TRP A 278 3.74 -21.66 -19.59
N ASP A 279 4.43 -20.53 -19.79
CA ASP A 279 5.55 -20.18 -18.92
C ASP A 279 5.00 -19.86 -17.53
N SER A 280 5.50 -20.61 -16.56
CA SER A 280 5.08 -20.56 -15.17
C SER A 280 5.13 -19.14 -14.60
N ALA A 281 3.99 -18.75 -14.00
CA ALA A 281 3.80 -17.71 -12.99
C ALA A 281 3.44 -16.26 -13.40
N THR A 282 3.38 -15.87 -14.68
CA THR A 282 3.05 -14.47 -15.04
C THR A 282 1.74 -14.24 -15.80
N GLU A 283 1.17 -15.23 -16.49
CA GLU A 283 -0.05 -15.02 -17.29
C GLU A 283 -1.37 -15.34 -16.57
N ILE A 284 -1.34 -16.02 -15.42
CA ILE A 284 -2.57 -16.34 -14.67
C ILE A 284 -2.99 -15.21 -13.70
N THR A 285 -2.14 -14.19 -13.50
CA THR A 285 -2.37 -13.06 -12.57
C THR A 285 -3.01 -11.84 -13.21
N HIS A 286 -3.26 -11.82 -14.52
CA HIS A 286 -3.98 -10.71 -15.15
C HIS A 286 -5.50 -10.95 -15.11
N THR A 287 -6.11 -10.52 -14.01
CA THR A 287 -7.50 -10.03 -14.04
C THR A 287 -7.62 -8.96 -15.13
N PRO A 288 -8.74 -8.90 -15.88
CA PRO A 288 -8.88 -7.98 -16.99
C PRO A 288 -8.81 -6.53 -16.48
N GLN A 289 -7.68 -5.86 -16.75
CA GLN A 289 -7.64 -4.41 -16.73
C GLN A 289 -8.49 -3.94 -17.91
N THR A 290 -9.56 -3.21 -17.60
CA THR A 290 -10.34 -2.47 -18.58
C THR A 290 -9.41 -1.52 -19.34
N PRO A 291 -9.42 -1.50 -20.68
CA PRO A 291 -8.57 -0.61 -21.44
C PRO A 291 -8.98 0.85 -21.21
N ASN A 292 -8.08 1.63 -20.60
CA ASN A 292 -8.11 3.08 -20.74
C ASN A 292 -7.97 3.40 -22.23
N THR A 293 -9.02 4.01 -22.78
CA THR A 293 -9.05 4.57 -24.13
C THR A 293 -8.51 6.01 -24.04
N PRO A 294 -7.76 6.50 -25.05
CA PRO A 294 -7.05 7.78 -25.00
C PRO A 294 -7.92 9.02 -24.71
#